data_AF-A0A0F9P6H7-F1
#
_entry.id   AF-A0A0F9P6H7-F1
#
_cell.length_a   1.000
_cell.length_b   1.000
_cell.length_c   1.000
_cell.angle_alpha   90.00
_cell.angle_beta   90.00
_cell.angle_gamma   90.00
#
_symmetry.space_group_name_H-M   'P 1'
#
loop_
_entity.id
_entity.type
_entity.pdbx_description
1 polymer ?
#
loop_
_entity_poly.entity_id
_entity_poly.type
_entity_poly.pdbx_seq_one_letter_code
_entity_poly.pdbx_strand_id
1 'polypeptide(L)'
;MQCKLCNRQILTGNDSEHHLVPKSRGGRHNPTVTLHEICHKQIHALFSERELAISYNDINSLKDHRDVKRFIKWISKKAPEFNVKVRIRRKNR
;
A
#
# COMPACT_ATOMS: atom_id res chain seq x y z
N MET A 1 -2.14 -9.88 -13.32
CA MET A 1 -1.22 -8.88 -12.72
C MET A 1 -1.00 -9.20 -11.23
N GLN A 2 0.14 -8.87 -10.64
CA GLN A 2 0.51 -9.26 -9.24
C GLN A 2 0.73 -8.02 -8.36
N CYS A 3 0.21 -8.04 -7.14
CA CYS A 3 0.35 -6.93 -6.19
C CYS A 3 1.78 -6.82 -5.68
N LYS A 4 2.41 -5.65 -5.84
CA LYS A 4 3.80 -5.44 -5.42
C LYS A 4 4.00 -5.45 -3.90
N LEU A 5 2.94 -5.28 -3.10
CA LEU A 5 3.02 -5.33 -1.63
C LEU A 5 2.85 -6.76 -1.09
N CYS A 6 1.74 -7.43 -1.39
CA CYS A 6 1.40 -8.73 -0.79
C CYS A 6 1.67 -9.96 -1.68
N ASN A 7 2.13 -9.75 -2.92
CA ASN A 7 2.44 -10.79 -3.91
C ASN A 7 1.26 -11.68 -4.35
N ARG A 8 0.03 -11.44 -3.88
CA ARG A 8 -1.15 -12.14 -4.42
C ARG A 8 -1.48 -11.63 -5.83
N GLN A 9 -2.12 -12.48 -6.61
CA GLN A 9 -2.69 -12.09 -7.90
C GLN A 9 -3.76 -11.00 -7.69
N ILE A 10 -3.77 -10.02 -8.58
CA ILE A 10 -4.83 -9.02 -8.67
C ILE A 10 -5.73 -9.46 -9.83
N LEU A 11 -7.01 -9.63 -9.52
CA LEU A 11 -8.08 -9.85 -10.49
C LEU A 11 -8.47 -8.52 -11.12
N THR A 12 -8.94 -8.56 -12.36
CA THR A 12 -9.36 -7.36 -13.12
C THR A 12 -10.34 -6.51 -12.32
N GLY A 13 -10.09 -5.21 -12.23
CA GLY A 13 -10.97 -4.25 -11.54
C GLY A 13 -10.74 -4.13 -10.04
N ASN A 14 -9.72 -4.79 -9.48
CA ASN A 14 -9.29 -4.61 -8.07
C ASN A 14 -7.85 -4.09 -7.97
N ASP A 15 -7.35 -3.47 -9.02
CA ASP A 15 -6.05 -2.84 -9.08
C ASP A 15 -6.14 -1.34 -8.77
N SER A 16 -5.09 -0.83 -8.12
CA SER A 16 -4.95 0.57 -7.80
C SER A 16 -3.48 0.96 -7.92
N GLU A 17 -3.23 2.06 -8.62
CA GLU A 17 -1.89 2.64 -8.73
C GLU A 17 -1.53 3.42 -7.47
N HIS A 18 -0.43 3.03 -6.85
CA HIS A 18 0.12 3.71 -5.70
C HIS A 18 1.39 4.48 -6.07
N HIS A 19 1.42 5.76 -5.72
CA HIS A 19 2.61 6.58 -5.86
C HIS A 19 3.47 6.42 -4.60
N LEU A 20 4.66 5.81 -4.74
CA LEU A 20 5.57 5.61 -3.60
C LEU A 20 6.03 6.95 -3.00
N VAL A 21 6.22 7.96 -3.86
CA VAL A 21 6.31 9.36 -3.44
C VAL A 21 4.98 10.03 -3.79
N PRO A 22 4.21 10.56 -2.83
CA PRO A 22 2.93 11.21 -3.12
C PRO A 22 3.06 12.37 -4.12
N LYS A 23 2.02 12.57 -4.95
CA LYS A 23 1.99 13.67 -5.94
C LYS A 23 2.17 15.04 -5.28
N SER A 24 1.56 15.24 -4.09
CA SER A 24 1.68 16.46 -3.28
C SER A 24 3.11 16.75 -2.79
N ARG A 25 4.01 15.75 -2.87
CA ARG A 25 5.42 15.81 -2.47
C ARG A 25 6.37 15.72 -3.68
N GLY A 26 5.89 16.05 -4.88
CA GLY A 26 6.70 16.07 -6.10
C GLY A 26 6.78 14.73 -6.84
N GLY A 27 6.13 13.68 -6.36
CA GLY A 27 6.18 12.34 -6.99
C GLY A 27 5.32 12.16 -8.24
N ARG A 28 4.86 13.23 -8.90
CA ARG A 28 3.96 13.15 -10.06
C ARG A 28 4.55 12.36 -11.24
N HIS A 29 5.86 12.46 -11.44
CA HIS A 29 6.59 11.77 -12.51
C HIS A 29 7.35 10.54 -12.01
N ASN A 30 7.19 10.19 -10.73
CA ASN A 30 7.83 9.02 -10.17
C ASN A 30 7.07 7.75 -10.58
N PRO A 31 7.77 6.61 -10.66
CA PRO A 31 7.13 5.33 -10.97
C PRO A 31 6.04 4.99 -9.94
N THR A 32 4.90 4.52 -10.45
CA THR A 32 3.82 3.95 -9.64
C THR A 32 4.03 2.45 -9.48
N VAL A 33 3.43 1.89 -8.44
CA VAL A 33 3.33 0.44 -8.27
C VAL A 33 1.87 0.02 -8.23
N THR A 34 1.59 -1.10 -8.89
CA THR A 34 0.25 -1.68 -8.87
C THR A 34 0.02 -2.50 -7.60
N LEU A 35 -1.05 -2.15 -6.87
CA LEU A 35 -1.47 -2.82 -5.64
C LEU A 35 -2.95 -3.24 -5.73
N HIS A 36 -3.39 -4.12 -4.83
CA HIS A 36 -4.82 -4.24 -4.54
C HIS A 36 -5.33 -2.96 -3.88
N GLU A 37 -6.61 -2.64 -4.05
CA GLU A 37 -7.22 -1.54 -3.29
C GLU A 37 -7.01 -1.65 -1.77
N ILE A 38 -7.18 -2.86 -1.21
CA ILE A 38 -7.00 -3.08 0.23
C ILE A 38 -5.56 -2.83 0.66
N CYS A 39 -4.58 -3.21 -0.17
CA CYS A 39 -3.17 -2.98 0.09
C CYS A 39 -2.87 -1.48 0.04
N HIS A 40 -3.42 -0.78 -0.96
CA HIS A 40 -3.28 0.66 -1.10
C HIS A 40 -3.89 1.41 0.12
N LYS A 41 -5.12 1.07 0.49
CA LYS A 41 -5.81 1.63 1.67
C LYS A 41 -5.03 1.36 2.96
N GLN A 42 -4.41 0.20 3.10
CA GLN A 42 -3.59 -0.13 4.27
C GLN A 42 -2.34 0.75 4.39
N ILE A 43 -1.66 1.05 3.28
CA ILE A 43 -0.49 1.94 3.29
C ILE A 43 -0.91 3.32 3.82
N HIS A 44 -1.99 3.90 3.29
CA HIS A 44 -2.49 5.21 3.73
C HIS A 44 -3.10 5.20 5.14
N ALA A 45 -3.54 4.04 5.64
CA ALA A 45 -3.94 3.91 7.04
C ALA A 45 -2.75 3.89 8.02
N LEU A 46 -1.56 3.48 7.55
CA LEU A 46 -0.35 3.39 8.37
C LEU A 46 0.55 4.62 8.27
N PHE A 47 0.62 5.25 7.10
CA PHE A 47 1.57 6.33 6.80
C PHE A 47 0.86 7.56 6.25
N SER A 48 1.32 8.72 6.70
CA SER A 48 1.02 10.02 6.11
C SER A 48 1.80 10.21 4.81
N GLU A 49 1.37 11.15 3.97
CA GLU A 49 2.11 11.50 2.75
C GLU A 49 3.55 11.95 3.03
N ARG A 50 3.79 12.57 4.20
CA ARG A 50 5.14 12.99 4.60
C ARG A 50 6.04 11.79 4.91
N GLU A 51 5.53 10.83 5.68
CA GLU A 51 6.28 9.60 5.99
C GLU A 51 6.55 8.79 4.72
N LEU A 52 5.59 8.70 3.80
CA LEU A 52 5.78 8.06 2.50
C LEU A 52 6.89 8.73 1.70
N ALA A 53 6.90 10.07 1.60
CA ALA A 53 7.92 10.77 0.82
C ALA A 53 9.34 10.66 1.39
N ILE A 54 9.49 10.58 2.72
CA ILE A 54 10.80 10.67 3.39
C ILE A 54 11.36 9.29 3.75
N SER A 55 10.53 8.40 4.29
CA SER A 55 10.99 7.15 4.93
C SER A 55 10.50 5.89 4.24
N TYR A 56 9.43 5.96 3.45
CA TYR A 56 8.79 4.80 2.84
C TYR A 56 8.50 5.02 1.35
N ASN A 57 9.46 5.61 0.64
CA ASN A 57 9.37 6.00 -0.77
C ASN A 57 9.76 4.87 -1.75
N ASP A 58 9.90 3.65 -1.25
CA ASP A 58 10.14 2.44 -2.03
C ASP A 58 9.34 1.26 -1.47
N ILE A 59 9.14 0.21 -2.28
CA ILE A 59 8.30 -0.92 -1.86
C ILE A 59 8.96 -1.79 -0.78
N ASN A 60 10.29 -1.81 -0.70
CA ASN A 60 11.00 -2.65 0.25
C ASN A 60 10.96 -2.02 1.65
N SER A 61 11.15 -0.71 1.78
CA SER A 61 10.97 0.01 3.05
C SER A 61 9.56 -0.14 3.60
N LEU A 62 8.54 -0.07 2.73
CA LEU A 62 7.15 -0.39 3.12
C LEU A 62 7.04 -1.82 3.66
N LYS A 63 7.56 -2.81 2.92
CA LYS A 63 7.54 -4.22 3.33
C LYS A 63 8.33 -4.48 4.61
N ASP A 64 9.32 -3.66 4.93
CA ASP A 64 10.13 -3.84 6.11
C ASP A 64 9.48 -3.35 7.41
N HIS A 65 8.52 -2.43 7.31
CA HIS A 65 7.79 -1.92 8.45
C HIS A 65 6.99 -3.03 9.16
N ARG A 66 7.13 -3.12 10.48
CA ARG A 66 6.52 -4.16 11.33
C ARG A 66 5.02 -4.34 11.11
N ASP A 67 4.27 -3.24 11.02
CA ASP A 67 2.81 -3.30 10.87
C ASP A 67 2.39 -3.70 9.46
N VAL A 68 3.22 -3.37 8.45
CA VAL A 68 3.02 -3.83 7.08
C VAL A 68 3.32 -5.32 6.98
N LYS A 69 4.41 -5.81 7.59
CA LYS A 69 4.72 -7.26 7.67
C LYS A 69 3.56 -8.05 8.28
N ARG A 70 3.00 -7.55 9.39
CA ARG A 70 1.83 -8.17 10.04
C ARG A 70 0.62 -8.20 9.12
N PHE A 71 0.34 -7.11 8.42
CA PHE A 71 -0.71 -7.07 7.41
C PHE A 71 -0.48 -8.06 6.27
N ILE A 72 0.72 -8.07 5.66
CA ILE A 72 1.09 -8.96 4.56
C ILE A 72 0.88 -10.43 4.96
N LYS A 73 1.37 -10.82 6.15
CA LYS A 73 1.23 -12.19 6.68
C LYS A 73 -0.23 -12.61 6.86
N TRP A 74 -1.12 -11.67 7.15
CA TRP A 74 -2.55 -11.94 7.29
C TRP A 74 -3.26 -11.98 5.94
N ILE A 75 -3.03 -10.98 5.07
CA ILE A 75 -3.74 -10.87 3.80
C ILE A 75 -3.27 -11.92 2.78
N SER A 76 -2.03 -12.40 2.87
CA SER A 76 -1.50 -13.46 1.99
C SER A 76 -2.27 -14.78 2.12
N LYS A 77 -2.94 -15.00 3.25
CA LYS A 77 -3.77 -16.19 3.51
C LYS A 77 -5.20 -16.07 2.97
N LYS A 78 -5.55 -14.95 2.33
CA LYS A 78 -6.90 -14.66 1.84
C LYS A 78 -6.97 -14.80 0.32
N ALA A 79 -8.14 -15.19 -0.18
CA ALA A 79 -8.40 -15.30 -1.61
C ALA A 79 -8.13 -13.97 -2.35
N PRO A 80 -7.63 -13.98 -3.60
CA PRO A 80 -7.26 -12.78 -4.37
C PRO A 80 -8.32 -11.66 -4.40
N GLU A 81 -9.60 -12.04 -4.43
CA GLU A 81 -10.80 -11.18 -4.43
C GLU A 81 -11.13 -10.57 -3.07
N PHE A 82 -10.52 -11.06 -1.99
CA PHE A 82 -10.82 -10.61 -0.63
C PHE A 82 -10.53 -9.12 -0.45
N ASN A 83 -11.58 -8.35 -0.16
CA ASN A 83 -11.53 -6.93 0.11
C ASN A 83 -12.44 -6.61 1.31
N VAL A 84 -11.92 -5.85 2.28
CA VAL A 84 -12.66 -5.41 3.47
C VAL A 84 -12.29 -3.96 3.76
N LYS A 85 -13.16 -3.27 4.51
CA LYS A 85 -12.88 -1.90 4.94
C LYS A 85 -11.64 -1.87 5.84
N VAL A 86 -10.62 -1.13 5.41
CA VAL A 86 -9.43 -0.85 6.22
C VAL A 86 -9.80 0.19 7.27
N ARG A 87 -9.52 -0.11 8.55
CA ARG A 87 -9.71 0.85 9.63
C ARG A 87 -8.60 1.90 9.57
N ILE A 88 -8.94 3.11 9.11
CA ILE A 88 -8.03 4.25 9.11
C ILE A 88 -7.81 4.69 10.56
N ARG A 89 -6.56 4.62 11.05
CA ARG A 89 -6.21 5.30 12.30
C ARG A 89 -6.15 6.79 12.01
N ARG A 90 -7.05 7.57 12.60
CA ARG A 90 -6.96 9.03 12.56
C ARG A 90 -5.64 9.41 13.24
N LYS A 91 -4.65 9.89 12.48
CA LYS A 91 -3.47 10.54 13.03
C LYS A 91 -3.88 11.96 13.39
N ASN A 92 -3.79 12.33 14.67
CA ASN A 92 -3.94 13.74 15.05
C ASN A 92 -2.87 14.54 14.32
N ARG A 93 -3.34 15.61 13.68
CA ARG A 93 -2.59 16.47 12.76
C ARG A 93 -1.49 17.24 13.48
#